data_AF-A0A524GSH0-F1
#
_entry.id   AF-A0A524GSH0-F1
#
_cell.length_a   1.000
_cell.length_b   1.000
_cell.length_c   1.000
_cell.angle_alpha   90.00
_cell.angle_beta   90.00
_cell.angle_gamma   90.00
#
_symmetry.space_group_name_H-M   'P 1'
#
loop_
_entity.id
_entity.type
_entity.pdbx_description
1 polymer ?
#
loop_
_entity_poly.entity_id
_entity_poly.type
_entity_poly.pdbx_seq_one_letter_code
_entity_poly.pdbx_strand_id
1 'polypeptide(L)'
;TPEWAERLGLPPGVLVGVGAFDAHMGAVGGEIAPYTLTTIMGTSTCDMIVASSEEIGDTPVRGICGQVDGSIIPGMIGMEAGQSAFGDVFAWFRDVLLWPVARFIGEAPQLDAALRRQLVQETGDRLIAELSTVASGIPPGESGVLALDWLNGRRTPDANQSLRGAITGLNLASDPPKIFRALVEATAFGARMIVERFRAEGVRIDQVIALGGVAKKSPFVMQVVADVLNMPIKGPRSEQTCALGAAMCAAAVAGIYPGIDAAKAAMGNGFEKVYTPAAGSVSIYNTLFDRYSRLARFVEEETRIQEDTP
;
A
#
# COMPACT_ATOMS: atom_id res chain seq x y z
N THR A 1 -27.97 -22.10 -12.05
CA THR A 1 -29.14 -23.00 -12.18
C THR A 1 -30.41 -22.15 -12.26
N PRO A 2 -31.56 -22.68 -12.72
CA PRO A 2 -32.82 -21.92 -12.71
C PRO A 2 -33.19 -21.37 -11.33
N GLU A 3 -32.98 -22.16 -10.27
CA GLU A 3 -33.19 -21.74 -8.87
C GLU A 3 -32.40 -20.47 -8.52
N TRP A 4 -31.10 -20.44 -8.83
CA TRP A 4 -30.26 -19.26 -8.53
C TRP A 4 -30.59 -18.07 -9.42
N ALA A 5 -31.01 -18.29 -10.67
CA ALA A 5 -31.44 -17.22 -11.57
C ALA A 5 -32.69 -16.51 -10.99
N GLU A 6 -33.67 -17.27 -10.51
CA GLU A 6 -34.86 -16.73 -9.84
C GLU A 6 -34.49 -15.98 -8.55
N ARG A 7 -33.68 -16.59 -7.67
CA ARG A 7 -33.28 -15.97 -6.38
C ARG A 7 -32.51 -14.67 -6.53
N LEU A 8 -31.72 -14.52 -7.59
CA LEU A 8 -30.90 -13.33 -7.85
C LEU A 8 -31.57 -12.33 -8.79
N GLY A 9 -32.76 -12.65 -9.33
CA GLY A 9 -33.46 -11.79 -10.30
C GLY A 9 -32.74 -11.66 -11.65
N LEU A 10 -32.03 -12.72 -12.08
CA LEU A 10 -31.26 -12.75 -13.33
C LEU A 10 -31.89 -13.68 -14.37
N PRO A 11 -31.68 -13.45 -15.68
CA PRO A 11 -32.13 -14.37 -16.71
C PRO A 11 -31.47 -15.77 -16.58
N PRO A 12 -32.19 -16.87 -16.90
CA PRO A 12 -31.58 -18.17 -17.06
C PRO A 12 -30.49 -18.15 -18.14
N GLY A 13 -29.38 -18.86 -17.92
CA GLY A 13 -28.29 -18.97 -18.88
C GLY A 13 -27.25 -17.84 -18.82
N VAL A 14 -27.35 -16.91 -17.86
CA VAL A 14 -26.26 -15.96 -17.55
C VAL A 14 -24.97 -16.75 -17.29
N LEU A 15 -23.92 -16.37 -18.00
CA LEU A 15 -22.60 -16.98 -17.87
C LEU A 15 -21.97 -16.56 -16.53
N VAL A 16 -21.35 -17.51 -15.85
CA VAL A 16 -20.65 -17.29 -14.58
C VAL A 16 -19.18 -17.63 -14.79
N GLY A 17 -18.31 -16.64 -14.65
CA GLY A 17 -16.86 -16.82 -14.71
C GLY A 17 -16.30 -17.51 -13.47
N VAL A 18 -15.01 -17.82 -13.51
CA VAL A 18 -14.28 -18.29 -12.31
C VAL A 18 -14.10 -17.13 -11.32
N GLY A 19 -14.04 -17.46 -10.03
CA GLY A 19 -13.63 -16.50 -9.00
C GLY A 19 -12.15 -16.14 -9.13
N ALA A 20 -11.79 -14.95 -8.64
CA ALA A 20 -10.40 -14.51 -8.50
C ALA A 20 -10.24 -13.69 -7.21
N PHE A 21 -9.00 -13.36 -6.88
CA PHE A 21 -8.70 -12.52 -5.72
C PHE A 21 -9.16 -11.09 -5.95
N ASP A 22 -9.66 -10.46 -4.89
CA ASP A 22 -10.09 -9.07 -4.89
C ASP A 22 -8.98 -8.12 -5.35
N ALA A 23 -7.73 -8.41 -4.95
CA ALA A 23 -6.58 -7.63 -5.31
C ALA A 23 -6.32 -7.67 -6.83
N HIS A 24 -6.32 -8.86 -7.41
CA HIS A 24 -6.08 -9.07 -8.84
C HIS A 24 -7.19 -8.44 -9.68
N MET A 25 -8.44 -8.56 -9.23
CA MET A 25 -9.58 -7.86 -9.83
C MET A 25 -9.42 -6.34 -9.68
N GLY A 26 -8.92 -5.86 -8.54
CA GLY A 26 -8.55 -4.46 -8.34
C GLY A 26 -7.49 -3.99 -9.33
N ALA A 27 -6.47 -4.81 -9.62
CA ALA A 27 -5.46 -4.50 -10.63
C ALA A 27 -6.06 -4.40 -12.04
N VAL A 28 -6.93 -5.33 -12.43
CA VAL A 28 -7.64 -5.28 -13.72
C VAL A 28 -8.51 -4.03 -13.81
N GLY A 29 -9.35 -3.77 -12.81
CA GLY A 29 -10.23 -2.60 -12.77
C GLY A 29 -9.48 -1.27 -12.62
N GLY A 30 -8.26 -1.32 -12.11
CA GLY A 30 -7.32 -0.21 -12.04
C GLY A 30 -6.57 0.02 -13.35
N GLU A 31 -6.84 -0.79 -14.38
CA GLU A 31 -6.23 -0.72 -15.69
C GLU A 31 -4.73 -1.08 -15.68
N ILE A 32 -4.34 -2.08 -14.88
CA ILE A 32 -2.95 -2.59 -14.84
C ILE A 32 -2.43 -2.91 -16.24
N ALA A 33 -1.18 -2.53 -16.48
CA ALA A 33 -0.45 -2.78 -17.72
C ALA A 33 0.96 -3.30 -17.39
N PRO A 34 1.69 -3.88 -18.36
CA PRO A 34 3.10 -4.18 -18.18
C PRO A 34 3.89 -2.99 -17.61
N TYR A 35 4.91 -3.29 -16.80
CA TYR A 35 5.76 -2.30 -16.13
C TYR A 35 5.05 -1.37 -15.13
N THR A 36 3.80 -1.69 -14.78
CA THR A 36 3.00 -0.91 -13.84
C THR A 36 2.76 -1.73 -12.58
N LEU A 37 3.27 -1.23 -11.46
CA LEU A 37 2.98 -1.80 -10.15
C LEU A 37 1.62 -1.28 -9.68
N THR A 38 0.64 -2.16 -9.55
CA THR A 38 -0.64 -1.82 -8.94
C THR A 38 -0.61 -2.18 -7.47
N THR A 39 -0.67 -1.17 -6.61
CA THR A 39 -0.62 -1.34 -5.15
C THR A 39 -1.98 -1.03 -4.53
N ILE A 40 -2.53 -1.97 -3.78
CA ILE A 40 -3.69 -1.71 -2.92
C ILE A 40 -3.20 -1.25 -1.56
N MET A 41 -3.37 0.05 -1.27
CA MET A 41 -2.91 0.70 -0.06
C MET A 41 -4.03 0.79 0.98
N GLY A 42 -4.02 -0.15 1.92
CA GLY A 42 -4.96 -0.24 3.05
C GLY A 42 -4.23 -0.30 4.39
N THR A 43 -4.71 -1.17 5.28
CA THR A 43 -4.02 -1.53 6.54
C THR A 43 -2.60 -2.03 6.28
N SER A 44 -2.46 -2.86 5.24
CA SER A 44 -1.22 -3.33 4.63
C SER A 44 -1.22 -3.01 3.13
N THR A 45 -0.21 -3.47 2.38
CA THR A 45 -0.27 -3.44 0.90
C THR A 45 -0.35 -4.83 0.28
N CYS A 46 -0.98 -4.89 -0.88
CA CYS A 46 -0.83 -5.97 -1.86
C CYS A 46 -0.35 -5.32 -3.16
N ASP A 47 0.83 -5.73 -3.63
CA ASP A 47 1.59 -5.12 -4.69
C ASP A 47 1.64 -6.09 -5.87
N MET A 48 0.97 -5.74 -6.97
CA MET A 48 0.78 -6.62 -8.11
C MET A 48 1.41 -6.04 -9.36
N ILE A 49 2.09 -6.88 -10.13
CA ILE A 49 2.65 -6.50 -11.42
C ILE A 49 2.47 -7.63 -12.42
N VAL A 50 2.32 -7.27 -13.69
CA VAL A 50 2.28 -8.21 -14.80
C VAL A 50 3.46 -7.95 -15.73
N ALA A 51 4.06 -9.01 -16.24
CA ALA A 51 5.13 -8.97 -17.23
C ALA A 51 4.94 -10.10 -18.25
N SER A 52 5.57 -9.98 -19.42
CA SER A 52 5.52 -11.04 -20.42
C SER A 52 6.31 -12.26 -19.98
N SER A 53 5.90 -13.47 -20.39
CA SER A 53 6.67 -14.69 -20.14
C SER A 53 8.04 -14.68 -20.81
N GLU A 54 8.20 -13.96 -21.92
CA GLU A 54 9.49 -13.76 -22.59
C GLU A 54 10.47 -12.95 -21.74
N GLU A 55 9.98 -11.90 -21.07
CA GLU A 55 10.81 -11.06 -20.19
C GLU A 55 11.21 -11.77 -18.90
N ILE A 56 10.27 -12.51 -18.29
CA ILE A 56 10.51 -13.24 -17.04
C ILE A 56 11.30 -14.53 -17.27
N GLY A 57 11.11 -15.19 -18.41
CA GLY A 57 11.65 -16.50 -18.69
C GLY A 57 11.27 -17.53 -17.63
N ASP A 58 12.20 -18.41 -17.28
CA ASP A 58 12.01 -19.47 -16.27
C ASP A 58 12.43 -19.05 -14.85
N THR A 59 12.78 -17.78 -14.63
CA THR A 59 13.36 -17.35 -13.35
C THR A 59 12.26 -16.93 -12.37
N PRO A 60 12.11 -17.60 -11.21
CA PRO A 60 11.22 -17.12 -10.16
C PRO A 60 11.84 -15.91 -9.45
N VAL A 61 11.07 -14.82 -9.35
CA VAL A 61 11.46 -13.64 -8.58
C VAL A 61 11.54 -14.00 -7.10
N ARG A 62 12.69 -13.75 -6.48
CA ARG A 62 12.93 -14.13 -5.07
C ARG A 62 12.27 -13.15 -4.10
N GLY A 63 11.85 -13.66 -2.94
CA GLY A 63 11.43 -12.83 -1.81
C GLY A 63 10.08 -12.13 -1.97
N ILE A 64 9.30 -12.46 -3.00
CA ILE A 64 7.91 -12.00 -3.20
C ILE A 64 6.91 -13.07 -2.74
N CYS A 65 5.61 -12.76 -2.74
CA CYS A 65 4.55 -13.66 -2.28
C CYS A 65 4.25 -14.77 -3.28
N GLY A 66 4.22 -14.46 -4.59
CA GLY A 66 3.89 -15.44 -5.61
C GLY A 66 4.09 -14.95 -7.04
N GLN A 67 4.24 -15.91 -7.96
CA GLN A 67 4.41 -15.69 -9.38
C GLN A 67 3.67 -16.80 -10.13
N VAL A 68 2.66 -16.45 -10.92
CA VAL A 68 1.79 -17.43 -11.60
C VAL A 68 1.34 -16.89 -12.96
N ASP A 69 1.49 -17.73 -14.00
CA ASP A 69 1.03 -17.45 -15.36
C ASP A 69 -0.49 -17.24 -15.41
N GLY A 70 -0.93 -16.16 -16.05
CA GLY A 70 -2.34 -15.83 -16.25
C GLY A 70 -3.11 -15.43 -14.99
N SER A 71 -2.43 -15.26 -13.85
CA SER A 71 -3.09 -15.06 -12.54
C SER A 71 -3.77 -13.70 -12.37
N ILE A 72 -3.37 -12.69 -13.16
CA ILE A 72 -3.98 -11.34 -13.16
C ILE A 72 -4.57 -11.05 -14.56
N ILE A 73 -3.75 -11.16 -15.61
CA ILE A 73 -4.17 -11.03 -17.00
C ILE A 73 -3.72 -12.30 -17.76
N PRO A 74 -4.61 -12.97 -18.52
CA PRO A 74 -4.24 -14.10 -19.37
C PRO A 74 -3.09 -13.76 -20.33
N GLY A 75 -2.11 -14.66 -20.45
CA GLY A 75 -0.95 -14.47 -21.33
C GLY A 75 0.17 -13.61 -20.74
N MET A 76 0.07 -13.21 -19.48
CA MET A 76 1.12 -12.53 -18.73
C MET A 76 1.42 -13.26 -17.43
N ILE A 77 2.68 -13.21 -17.00
CA ILE A 77 3.08 -13.65 -15.67
C ILE A 77 2.62 -12.60 -14.67
N GLY A 78 1.68 -12.99 -13.80
CA GLY A 78 1.28 -12.17 -12.66
C GLY A 78 2.18 -12.45 -11.46
N MET A 79 2.64 -11.38 -10.82
CA MET A 79 3.49 -11.43 -9.63
C MET A 79 2.86 -10.62 -8.51
N GLU A 80 2.96 -11.14 -7.29
CA GLU A 80 2.43 -10.51 -6.08
C GLU A 80 3.54 -10.37 -5.03
N ALA A 81 3.61 -9.19 -4.41
CA ALA A 81 4.40 -8.86 -3.25
C ALA A 81 3.51 -8.17 -2.19
N GLY A 82 4.05 -7.90 -1.01
CA GLY A 82 3.30 -7.11 -0.04
C GLY A 82 4.14 -6.53 1.09
N GLN A 83 3.65 -5.42 1.64
CA GLN A 83 4.19 -4.77 2.82
C GLN A 83 3.27 -5.08 4.02
N SER A 84 3.82 -5.64 5.11
CA SER A 84 3.03 -6.18 6.23
C SER A 84 2.13 -5.17 6.92
N ALA A 85 2.57 -3.92 7.02
CA ALA A 85 1.82 -2.83 7.61
C ALA A 85 2.10 -1.55 6.81
N PHE A 86 1.04 -0.82 6.48
CA PHE A 86 1.12 0.48 5.82
C PHE A 86 0.20 1.47 6.53
N GLY A 87 -1.12 1.35 6.34
CA GLY A 87 -2.10 2.10 7.11
C GLY A 87 -2.10 1.76 8.60
N ASP A 88 -1.77 0.52 8.96
CA ASP A 88 -1.67 0.09 10.36
C ASP A 88 -0.53 0.78 11.11
N VAL A 89 0.54 1.19 10.40
CA VAL A 89 1.62 2.00 11.00
C VAL A 89 1.06 3.34 11.48
N PHE A 90 0.19 3.95 10.68
CA PHE A 90 -0.46 5.22 11.02
C PHE A 90 -1.49 5.04 12.12
N ALA A 91 -2.32 4.00 12.04
CA ALA A 91 -3.31 3.67 13.06
C ALA A 91 -2.65 3.38 14.42
N TRP A 92 -1.55 2.63 14.43
CA TRP A 92 -0.75 2.38 15.63
C TRP A 92 -0.27 3.69 16.27
N PHE A 93 0.30 4.60 15.48
CA PHE A 93 0.79 5.86 16.02
C PHE A 93 -0.35 6.74 16.54
N ARG A 94 -1.51 6.73 15.87
CA ARG A 94 -2.72 7.36 16.39
C ARG A 94 -3.10 6.78 17.75
N ASP A 95 -3.10 5.47 17.89
CA ASP A 95 -3.54 4.80 19.13
C ASP A 95 -2.56 5.08 20.29
N VAL A 96 -1.26 5.16 20.02
CA VAL A 96 -0.23 5.62 20.98
C VAL A 96 -0.55 7.02 21.50
N LEU A 97 -0.91 7.94 20.61
CA LEU A 97 -1.23 9.33 20.96
C LEU A 97 -2.62 9.50 21.59
N LEU A 98 -3.57 8.64 21.21
CA LEU A 98 -4.94 8.68 21.69
C LEU A 98 -5.08 8.06 23.08
N TRP A 99 -4.22 7.09 23.45
CA TRP A 99 -4.24 6.46 24.76
C TRP A 99 -4.31 7.44 25.94
N PRO A 100 -3.43 8.46 26.07
CA PRO A 100 -3.52 9.40 27.19
C PRO A 100 -4.82 10.22 27.17
N VAL A 101 -5.32 10.59 25.98
CA VAL A 101 -6.60 11.30 25.84
C VAL A 101 -7.74 10.41 26.35
N ALA A 102 -7.81 9.17 25.88
CA ALA A 102 -8.81 8.21 26.31
C ALA A 102 -8.75 7.96 27.83
N ARG A 103 -7.55 7.87 28.40
CA ARG A 103 -7.36 7.66 29.84
C ARG A 103 -7.79 8.87 30.67
N PHE A 104 -7.29 10.06 30.36
CA PHE A 104 -7.54 11.24 31.19
C PHE A 104 -8.91 11.87 30.94
N ILE A 105 -9.36 11.93 29.69
CA ILE A 105 -10.69 12.48 29.35
C ILE A 105 -11.79 11.45 29.60
N GLY A 106 -11.56 10.17 29.29
CA GLY A 106 -12.54 9.11 29.51
C GLY A 106 -12.92 8.91 30.98
N GLU A 107 -12.04 9.30 31.90
CA GLU A 107 -12.24 9.17 33.35
C GLU A 107 -12.48 10.50 34.06
N ALA A 108 -12.50 11.63 33.33
CA ALA A 108 -12.63 12.97 33.90
C ALA A 108 -13.96 13.13 34.67
N PRO A 109 -13.95 13.15 36.03
CA PRO A 109 -15.18 13.11 36.84
C PRO A 109 -16.11 14.30 36.60
N GLN A 110 -15.56 15.44 36.16
CA GLN A 110 -16.27 16.67 35.86
C GLN A 110 -17.05 16.65 34.54
N LEU A 111 -16.86 15.65 33.68
CA LEU A 111 -17.58 15.49 32.41
C LEU A 111 -18.61 14.36 32.54
N ASP A 112 -19.77 14.49 31.90
CA ASP A 112 -20.70 13.36 31.81
C ASP A 112 -20.18 12.28 30.83
N ALA A 113 -20.71 11.06 30.96
CA ALA A 113 -20.22 9.92 30.20
C ALA A 113 -20.43 10.03 28.68
N ALA A 114 -21.46 10.76 28.22
CA ALA A 114 -21.70 10.94 26.79
C ALA A 114 -20.67 11.89 26.18
N LEU A 115 -20.43 13.02 26.85
CA LEU A 115 -19.43 14.01 26.44
C LEU A 115 -18.02 13.42 26.43
N ARG A 116 -17.66 12.60 27.43
CA ARG A 116 -16.35 11.90 27.45
C ARG A 116 -16.15 11.04 26.20
N ARG A 117 -17.14 10.21 25.86
CA ARG A 117 -17.10 9.35 24.67
C ARG A 117 -17.00 10.17 23.39
N GLN A 118 -17.78 11.25 23.30
CA GLN A 118 -17.76 12.15 22.14
C GLN A 118 -16.36 12.77 21.95
N LEU A 119 -15.76 13.34 22.99
CA LEU A 119 -14.45 13.98 22.90
C LEU A 119 -13.33 13.01 22.48
N VAL A 120 -13.32 11.79 23.05
CA VAL A 120 -12.34 10.77 22.68
C VAL A 120 -12.52 10.34 21.22
N GLN A 121 -13.76 10.11 20.79
CA GLN A 121 -14.07 9.71 19.41
C GLN A 121 -13.68 10.80 18.41
N GLU A 122 -14.14 12.04 18.62
CA GLU A 122 -13.84 13.18 17.74
C GLU A 122 -12.33 13.46 17.64
N THR A 123 -11.60 13.31 18.75
CA THR A 123 -10.14 13.45 18.75
C THR A 123 -9.49 12.35 17.89
N GLY A 124 -9.90 11.10 18.07
CA GLY A 124 -9.39 9.96 17.30
C GLY A 124 -9.64 10.09 15.80
N ASP A 125 -10.84 10.53 15.41
CA ASP A 125 -11.25 10.67 14.01
C ASP A 125 -10.47 11.75 13.26
N ARG A 126 -10.02 12.80 13.96
CA ARG A 126 -9.28 13.92 13.37
C ARG A 126 -7.77 13.74 13.39
N LEU A 127 -7.24 12.93 14.32
CA LEU A 127 -5.81 12.91 14.65
C LEU A 127 -4.91 12.66 13.44
N ILE A 128 -5.21 11.66 12.60
CA ILE A 128 -4.41 11.35 11.40
C ILE A 128 -4.44 12.46 10.37
N ALA A 129 -5.60 13.11 10.17
CA ALA A 129 -5.76 14.19 9.21
C ALA A 129 -4.97 15.44 9.66
N GLU A 130 -5.01 15.77 10.95
CA GLU A 130 -4.24 16.86 11.53
C GLU A 130 -2.73 16.58 11.47
N LEU A 131 -2.30 15.38 11.87
CA LEU A 131 -0.91 14.96 11.76
C LEU A 131 -0.41 15.01 10.32
N SER A 132 -1.20 14.54 9.36
CA SER A 132 -0.85 14.59 7.93
C SER A 132 -0.71 16.02 7.43
N THR A 133 -1.61 16.91 7.86
CA THR A 133 -1.57 18.33 7.48
C THR A 133 -0.29 18.98 7.98
N VAL A 134 0.02 18.86 9.27
CA VAL A 134 1.22 19.46 9.87
C VAL A 134 2.50 18.80 9.32
N ALA A 135 2.53 17.48 9.21
CA ALA A 135 3.69 16.73 8.70
C ALA A 135 4.00 17.05 7.23
N SER A 136 2.99 17.38 6.42
CA SER A 136 3.17 17.78 5.02
C SER A 136 3.93 19.09 4.86
N GLY A 137 3.85 19.99 5.87
CA GLY A 137 4.58 21.26 5.88
C GLY A 137 6.05 21.16 6.30
N ILE A 138 6.48 20.01 6.82
CA ILE A 138 7.89 19.76 7.17
C ILE A 138 8.64 19.41 5.88
N PRO A 139 9.78 20.01 5.54
CA PRO A 139 10.53 19.59 4.36
C PRO A 139 11.18 18.19 4.51
N PRO A 140 11.39 17.43 3.41
CA PRO A 140 12.10 16.15 3.48
C PRO A 140 13.47 16.29 4.17
N GLY A 141 13.77 15.40 5.11
CA GLY A 141 15.02 15.40 5.87
C GLY A 141 15.06 16.35 7.08
N GLU A 142 14.12 17.30 7.22
CA GLU A 142 14.09 18.22 8.36
C GLU A 142 13.48 17.63 9.63
N SER A 143 12.77 16.50 9.54
CA SER A 143 12.26 15.80 10.73
C SER A 143 13.40 15.39 11.67
N GLY A 144 14.57 15.04 11.12
CA GLY A 144 15.71 14.46 11.85
C GLY A 144 15.47 13.03 12.35
N VAL A 145 14.23 12.55 12.29
CA VAL A 145 13.78 11.23 12.75
C VAL A 145 13.79 10.26 11.58
N LEU A 146 14.28 9.04 11.80
CA LEU A 146 14.22 7.94 10.84
C LEU A 146 13.46 6.77 11.47
N ALA A 147 12.52 6.19 10.75
CA ALA A 147 11.74 5.05 11.22
C ALA A 147 11.89 3.82 10.29
N LEU A 148 11.58 2.66 10.84
CA LEU A 148 11.50 1.37 10.16
C LEU A 148 10.09 0.79 10.36
N ASP A 149 9.43 0.44 9.27
CA ASP A 149 7.99 0.13 9.19
C ASP A 149 7.61 -1.31 9.60
N TRP A 150 8.57 -2.12 10.06
CA TRP A 150 8.40 -3.54 10.37
C TRP A 150 7.64 -3.82 11.69
N LEU A 151 6.67 -2.97 12.04
CA LEU A 151 5.84 -3.11 13.25
C LEU A 151 5.06 -4.42 13.29
N ASN A 152 4.76 -5.00 12.13
CA ASN A 152 4.10 -6.30 11.96
C ASN A 152 4.99 -7.29 11.16
N GLY A 153 6.30 -7.25 11.41
CA GLY A 153 7.29 -7.99 10.63
C GLY A 153 7.40 -7.51 9.18
N ARG A 154 8.06 -8.30 8.33
CA ARG A 154 8.29 -8.02 6.91
C ARG A 154 7.77 -9.17 6.05
N ARG A 155 7.02 -8.86 4.99
CA ARG A 155 6.56 -9.84 3.96
C ARG A 155 7.48 -9.83 2.75
N THR A 156 7.69 -8.66 2.14
CA THR A 156 8.61 -8.46 1.01
C THR A 156 9.59 -7.33 1.30
N PRO A 157 10.87 -7.46 0.90
CA PRO A 157 11.51 -8.69 0.43
C PRO A 157 11.73 -9.70 1.58
N ASP A 158 11.91 -10.97 1.26
CA ASP A 158 12.41 -12.01 2.17
C ASP A 158 11.67 -12.03 3.53
N ALA A 159 10.53 -12.72 3.55
CA ALA A 159 9.62 -12.73 4.69
C ALA A 159 10.29 -13.09 6.03
N ASN A 160 10.06 -12.27 7.04
CA ASN A 160 10.48 -12.52 8.42
C ASN A 160 9.50 -11.86 9.39
N GLN A 161 8.79 -12.68 10.16
CA GLN A 161 7.75 -12.25 11.10
C GLN A 161 8.30 -11.83 12.48
N SER A 162 9.55 -12.19 12.79
CA SER A 162 10.22 -11.85 14.04
C SER A 162 10.71 -10.41 14.07
N LEU A 163 10.88 -9.78 12.91
CA LEU A 163 11.30 -8.37 12.81
C LEU A 163 10.32 -7.43 13.52
N ARG A 164 10.87 -6.33 14.04
CA ARG A 164 10.13 -5.26 14.73
C ARG A 164 10.51 -3.90 14.14
N GLY A 165 9.61 -2.92 14.28
CA GLY A 165 9.88 -1.56 13.88
C GLY A 165 10.93 -0.89 14.78
N ALA A 166 11.51 0.21 14.28
CA ALA A 166 12.50 1.00 14.99
C ALA A 166 12.31 2.49 14.72
N ILE A 167 12.67 3.34 15.67
CA ILE A 167 12.72 4.80 15.51
C ILE A 167 14.06 5.29 16.04
N THR A 168 14.76 6.10 15.25
CA THR A 168 16.07 6.66 15.57
C THR A 168 16.10 8.16 15.26
N GLY A 169 17.08 8.88 15.84
CA GLY A 169 17.23 10.32 15.64
C GLY A 169 16.34 11.19 16.53
N LEU A 170 15.66 10.59 17.51
CA LEU A 170 14.88 11.34 18.50
C LEU A 170 15.78 12.26 19.33
N ASN A 171 15.30 13.48 19.57
CA ASN A 171 15.91 14.49 20.43
C ASN A 171 14.81 15.33 21.10
N LEU A 172 15.18 16.28 21.97
CA LEU A 172 14.22 17.11 22.71
C LEU A 172 13.35 18.03 21.84
N ALA A 173 13.69 18.22 20.56
CA ALA A 173 12.90 18.97 19.59
C ALA A 173 12.07 18.05 18.67
N SER A 174 12.09 16.74 18.90
CA SER A 174 11.20 15.80 18.21
C SER A 174 9.77 15.96 18.74
N ASP A 175 8.81 15.91 17.83
CA ASP A 175 7.40 16.10 18.13
C ASP A 175 6.54 15.08 17.35
N PRO A 176 5.24 14.94 17.68
CA PRO A 176 4.39 13.97 17.01
C PRO A 176 4.30 14.13 15.48
N PRO A 177 4.19 15.35 14.91
CA PRO A 177 4.23 15.52 13.45
C PRO A 177 5.54 15.04 12.79
N LYS A 178 6.71 15.29 13.39
CA LYS A 178 8.00 14.81 12.86
C LYS A 178 8.10 13.28 12.90
N ILE A 179 7.61 12.65 13.96
CA ILE A 179 7.57 11.19 14.06
C ILE A 179 6.58 10.63 13.03
N PHE A 180 5.39 11.22 12.89
CA PHE A 180 4.41 10.80 11.89
C PHE A 180 4.96 10.91 10.47
N ARG A 181 5.67 12.00 10.15
CA ARG A 181 6.38 12.14 8.88
C ARG A 181 7.37 11.00 8.66
N ALA A 182 8.24 10.72 9.64
CA ALA A 182 9.21 9.64 9.53
C ALA A 182 8.55 8.27 9.32
N LEU A 183 7.36 8.03 9.91
CA LEU A 183 6.59 6.81 9.67
C LEU A 183 5.99 6.75 8.25
N VAL A 184 5.52 7.87 7.70
CA VAL A 184 5.08 7.96 6.29
C VAL A 184 6.25 7.73 5.33
N GLU A 185 7.40 8.32 5.63
CA GLU A 185 8.63 8.09 4.85
C GLU A 185 9.07 6.62 4.95
N ALA A 186 9.00 6.01 6.13
CA ALA A 186 9.33 4.60 6.34
C ALA A 186 8.43 3.66 5.54
N THR A 187 7.12 3.91 5.48
CA THR A 187 6.24 3.06 4.66
C THR A 187 6.52 3.23 3.16
N ALA A 188 6.86 4.44 2.71
CA ALA A 188 7.32 4.67 1.33
C ALA A 188 8.67 4.00 1.04
N PHE A 189 9.60 3.97 1.99
CA PHE A 189 10.86 3.22 1.85
C PHE A 189 10.63 1.71 1.83
N GLY A 190 9.67 1.19 2.60
CA GLY A 190 9.24 -0.20 2.52
C GLY A 190 8.70 -0.54 1.12
N ALA A 191 7.87 0.33 0.54
CA ALA A 191 7.41 0.18 -0.85
C ALA A 191 8.59 0.23 -1.85
N ARG A 192 9.58 1.09 -1.61
CA ARG A 192 10.81 1.11 -2.42
C ARG A 192 11.60 -0.18 -2.34
N MET A 193 11.71 -0.80 -1.15
CA MET A 193 12.37 -2.11 -1.02
C MET A 193 11.71 -3.18 -1.90
N ILE A 194 10.38 -3.14 -2.06
CA ILE A 194 9.64 -4.03 -2.97
C ILE A 194 10.02 -3.74 -4.43
N VAL A 195 10.01 -2.47 -4.83
CA VAL A 195 10.39 -2.07 -6.20
C VAL A 195 11.84 -2.45 -6.52
N GLU A 196 12.77 -2.19 -5.60
CA GLU A 196 14.18 -2.57 -5.78
C GLU A 196 14.36 -4.09 -5.83
N ARG A 197 13.53 -4.86 -5.11
CA ARG A 197 13.55 -6.33 -5.22
C ARG A 197 13.18 -6.78 -6.64
N PHE A 198 12.08 -6.28 -7.19
CA PHE A 198 11.68 -6.59 -8.56
C PHE A 198 12.76 -6.20 -9.57
N ARG A 199 13.31 -4.98 -9.46
CA ARG A 199 14.37 -4.49 -10.35
C ARG A 199 15.65 -5.31 -10.27
N ALA A 200 16.05 -5.74 -9.08
CA ALA A 200 17.23 -6.59 -8.89
C ALA A 200 17.08 -7.97 -9.55
N GLU A 201 15.84 -8.45 -9.70
CA GLU A 201 15.51 -9.72 -10.36
C GLU A 201 15.12 -9.51 -11.85
N GLY A 202 15.37 -8.32 -12.40
CA GLY A 202 15.18 -8.01 -13.83
C GLY A 202 13.79 -7.52 -14.23
N VAL A 203 12.85 -7.38 -13.28
CA VAL A 203 11.49 -6.92 -13.58
C VAL A 203 11.44 -5.39 -13.60
N ARG A 204 11.11 -4.83 -14.76
CA ARG A 204 11.02 -3.37 -14.95
C ARG A 204 9.74 -2.81 -14.31
N ILE A 205 9.88 -1.66 -13.63
CA ILE A 205 8.77 -0.90 -13.03
C ILE A 205 8.96 0.58 -13.34
N ASP A 206 7.99 1.18 -14.03
CA ASP A 206 8.03 2.56 -14.53
C ASP A 206 7.04 3.48 -13.82
N GLN A 207 5.95 2.94 -13.29
CA GLN A 207 4.87 3.70 -12.69
C GLN A 207 4.07 2.85 -11.69
N VAL A 208 3.32 3.53 -10.83
CA VAL A 208 2.46 2.90 -9.84
C VAL A 208 1.01 3.31 -10.05
N ILE A 209 0.10 2.34 -9.90
CA ILE A 209 -1.33 2.60 -9.73
C ILE A 209 -1.66 2.34 -8.27
N ALA A 210 -2.06 3.39 -7.54
CA ALA A 210 -2.38 3.30 -6.12
C ALA A 210 -3.88 3.22 -5.91
N LEU A 211 -4.33 2.10 -5.35
CA LEU A 211 -5.71 1.81 -4.99
C LEU A 211 -5.87 1.87 -3.46
N GLY A 212 -7.11 1.81 -2.99
CA GLY A 212 -7.41 1.62 -1.56
C GLY A 212 -7.58 2.92 -0.77
N GLY A 213 -7.98 2.74 0.50
CA GLY A 213 -8.43 3.84 1.35
C GLY A 213 -7.35 4.86 1.65
N VAL A 214 -6.08 4.43 1.81
CA VAL A 214 -4.97 5.34 2.10
C VAL A 214 -4.67 6.21 0.88
N ALA A 215 -4.63 5.61 -0.31
CA ALA A 215 -4.37 6.32 -1.56
C ALA A 215 -5.44 7.40 -1.84
N LYS A 216 -6.70 7.13 -1.50
CA LYS A 216 -7.79 8.09 -1.67
C LYS A 216 -7.76 9.24 -0.64
N LYS A 217 -7.41 8.93 0.62
CA LYS A 217 -7.56 9.85 1.75
C LYS A 217 -6.33 10.72 2.01
N SER A 218 -5.14 10.32 1.58
CA SER A 218 -3.89 11.01 1.97
C SER A 218 -3.02 11.44 0.78
N PRO A 219 -3.22 12.66 0.25
CA PRO A 219 -2.36 13.25 -0.76
C PRO A 219 -0.89 13.36 -0.32
N PHE A 220 -0.66 13.65 0.96
CA PHE A 220 0.68 13.74 1.54
C PHE A 220 1.44 12.40 1.39
N VAL A 221 0.82 11.29 1.80
CA VAL A 221 1.43 9.97 1.68
C VAL A 221 1.69 9.62 0.21
N MET A 222 0.75 9.90 -0.69
CA MET A 222 0.95 9.63 -2.12
C MET A 222 2.10 10.43 -2.73
N GLN A 223 2.25 11.70 -2.35
CA GLN A 223 3.37 12.52 -2.82
C GLN A 223 4.72 12.01 -2.30
N VAL A 224 4.79 11.60 -1.03
CA VAL A 224 6.01 11.00 -0.46
C VAL A 224 6.37 9.70 -1.18
N VAL A 225 5.39 8.84 -1.46
CA VAL A 225 5.61 7.61 -2.23
C VAL A 225 6.12 7.94 -3.64
N ALA A 226 5.53 8.92 -4.33
CA ALA A 226 5.99 9.37 -5.65
C ALA A 226 7.46 9.81 -5.63
N ASP A 227 7.81 10.67 -4.67
CA ASP A 227 9.16 11.22 -4.52
C ASP A 227 10.19 10.14 -4.12
N VAL A 228 9.82 9.21 -3.23
CA VAL A 228 10.71 8.12 -2.76
C VAL A 228 10.96 7.10 -3.87
N LEU A 229 9.92 6.74 -4.62
CA LEU A 229 10.01 5.78 -5.73
C LEU A 229 10.60 6.39 -7.01
N ASN A 230 10.62 7.73 -7.10
CA ASN A 230 10.94 8.49 -8.30
C ASN A 230 10.10 8.04 -9.52
N MET A 231 8.79 7.87 -9.29
CA MET A 231 7.85 7.37 -10.30
C MET A 231 6.49 8.08 -10.16
N PRO A 232 5.72 8.24 -11.25
CA PRO A 232 4.37 8.75 -11.15
C PRO A 232 3.45 7.74 -10.44
N ILE A 233 2.62 8.24 -9.52
CA ILE A 233 1.61 7.46 -8.80
C ILE A 233 0.23 7.90 -9.29
N LYS A 234 -0.52 6.97 -9.88
CA LYS A 234 -1.84 7.23 -10.48
C LYS A 234 -2.94 6.68 -9.59
N GLY A 235 -3.93 7.51 -9.26
CA GLY A 235 -5.15 7.09 -8.56
C GLY A 235 -6.30 6.91 -9.56
N PRO A 236 -6.88 5.70 -9.71
CA PRO A 236 -8.00 5.49 -10.62
C PRO A 236 -9.24 6.27 -10.23
N ARG A 237 -10.04 6.62 -11.24
CA ARG A 237 -11.31 7.36 -11.05
C ARG A 237 -12.41 6.51 -10.41
N SER A 238 -12.39 5.20 -10.61
CA SER A 238 -13.42 4.30 -10.08
C SER A 238 -13.32 4.19 -8.57
N GLU A 239 -14.41 4.47 -7.85
CA GLU A 239 -14.50 4.27 -6.40
C GLU A 239 -14.61 2.80 -6.00
N GLN A 240 -15.01 1.93 -6.95
CA GLN A 240 -15.23 0.50 -6.77
C GLN A 240 -14.35 -0.28 -7.74
N THR A 241 -13.03 -0.07 -7.67
CA THR A 241 -12.06 -0.59 -8.63
C THR A 241 -12.11 -2.12 -8.74
N CYS A 242 -12.19 -2.85 -7.63
CA CYS A 242 -12.26 -4.31 -7.65
C CYS A 242 -13.55 -4.83 -8.30
N ALA A 243 -14.69 -4.19 -8.01
CA ALA A 243 -15.96 -4.54 -8.64
C ALA A 243 -15.95 -4.22 -10.15
N LEU A 244 -15.33 -3.12 -10.55
CA LEU A 244 -15.14 -2.78 -11.96
C LEU A 244 -14.28 -3.83 -12.68
N GLY A 245 -13.19 -4.30 -12.07
CA GLY A 245 -12.38 -5.37 -12.64
C GLY A 245 -13.13 -6.70 -12.76
N ALA A 246 -13.94 -7.06 -11.75
CA ALA A 246 -14.82 -8.22 -11.83
C ALA A 246 -15.84 -8.09 -12.99
N ALA A 247 -16.39 -6.89 -13.20
CA ALA A 247 -17.28 -6.61 -14.32
C ALA A 247 -16.56 -6.69 -15.69
N MET A 248 -15.31 -6.24 -15.79
CA MET A 248 -14.48 -6.38 -17.00
C MET A 248 -14.22 -7.85 -17.34
N CYS A 249 -13.87 -8.65 -16.33
CA CYS A 249 -13.70 -10.10 -16.49
C CYS A 249 -15.02 -10.78 -16.92
N ALA A 250 -16.14 -10.41 -16.30
CA ALA A 250 -17.46 -10.94 -16.67
C ALA A 250 -17.85 -10.56 -18.10
N ALA A 251 -17.55 -9.34 -18.55
CA ALA A 251 -17.81 -8.89 -19.92
C ALA A 251 -16.98 -9.68 -20.96
N ALA A 252 -15.74 -10.04 -20.63
CA ALA A 252 -14.93 -10.92 -21.45
C ALA A 252 -15.50 -12.35 -21.51
N VAL A 253 -15.90 -12.93 -20.36
CA VAL A 253 -16.57 -14.24 -20.31
C VAL A 253 -17.87 -14.24 -21.11
N ALA A 254 -18.64 -13.16 -21.06
CA ALA A 254 -19.87 -12.99 -21.81
C ALA A 254 -19.67 -12.81 -23.33
N GLY A 255 -18.42 -12.68 -23.79
CA GLY A 255 -18.10 -12.42 -25.20
C GLY A 255 -18.48 -11.02 -25.68
N ILE A 256 -18.81 -10.09 -24.76
CA ILE A 256 -19.07 -8.68 -25.09
C ILE A 256 -17.78 -8.03 -25.62
N TYR A 257 -16.66 -8.39 -25.02
CA TYR A 257 -15.32 -8.02 -25.48
C TYR A 257 -14.49 -9.29 -25.71
N PRO A 258 -13.56 -9.29 -26.69
CA PRO A 258 -12.77 -10.47 -27.04
C PRO A 258 -11.74 -10.89 -25.96
N GLY A 259 -11.60 -10.12 -24.87
CA GLY A 259 -10.70 -10.42 -23.77
C GLY A 259 -10.65 -9.30 -22.73
N ILE A 260 -9.87 -9.52 -21.67
CA ILE A 260 -9.73 -8.57 -20.56
C ILE A 260 -9.17 -7.23 -21.03
N ASP A 261 -8.19 -7.20 -21.94
CA ASP A 261 -7.62 -5.94 -22.42
C ASP A 261 -8.61 -5.10 -23.23
N ALA A 262 -9.45 -5.75 -24.06
CA ALA A 262 -10.51 -5.05 -24.77
C ALA A 262 -11.61 -4.55 -23.81
N ALA A 263 -11.95 -5.34 -22.78
CA ALA A 263 -12.88 -4.90 -21.74
C ALA A 263 -12.32 -3.72 -20.93
N LYS A 264 -11.04 -3.75 -20.54
CA LYS A 264 -10.34 -2.63 -19.89
C LYS A 264 -10.39 -1.36 -20.73
N ALA A 265 -10.07 -1.45 -22.02
CA ALA A 265 -10.07 -0.30 -22.91
C ALA A 265 -11.47 0.34 -23.07
N ALA A 266 -12.53 -0.46 -23.03
CA ALA A 266 -13.90 0.01 -23.23
C ALA A 266 -14.63 0.42 -21.93
N MET A 267 -14.28 -0.20 -20.81
CA MET A 267 -14.95 -0.01 -19.51
C MET A 267 -14.10 0.78 -18.50
N GLY A 268 -12.82 1.00 -18.81
CA GLY A 268 -11.89 1.77 -17.99
C GLY A 268 -12.32 3.23 -17.89
N ASN A 269 -12.07 3.84 -16.72
CA ASN A 269 -12.47 5.22 -16.41
C ASN A 269 -11.26 6.15 -16.27
N GLY A 270 -10.06 5.63 -16.51
CA GLY A 270 -8.79 6.33 -16.37
C GLY A 270 -8.50 6.77 -14.94
N PHE A 271 -7.65 7.79 -14.83
CA PHE A 271 -7.10 8.27 -13.57
C PHE A 271 -7.69 9.63 -13.19
N GLU A 272 -7.99 9.81 -11.90
CA GLU A 272 -8.47 11.09 -11.36
C GLU A 272 -7.31 11.98 -10.94
N LYS A 273 -6.28 11.39 -10.32
CA LYS A 273 -5.12 12.10 -9.79
C LYS A 273 -3.83 11.41 -10.20
N VAL A 274 -2.80 12.22 -10.48
CA VAL A 274 -1.44 11.75 -10.74
C VAL A 274 -0.48 12.57 -9.89
N TYR A 275 0.25 11.90 -9.01
CA TYR A 275 1.33 12.49 -8.23
C TYR A 275 2.63 12.27 -9.00
N THR A 276 3.40 13.33 -9.21
CA THR A 276 4.67 13.28 -9.95
C THR A 276 5.83 13.57 -9.01
N PRO A 277 6.97 12.89 -9.16
CA PRO A 277 8.11 13.07 -8.27
C PRO A 277 8.68 14.48 -8.41
N ALA A 278 8.92 15.13 -7.27
CA ALA A 278 9.61 16.40 -7.22
C ALA A 278 11.13 16.18 -7.19
N ALA A 279 11.85 16.62 -8.23
CA ALA A 279 13.29 16.35 -8.39
C ALA A 279 14.15 16.74 -7.17
N GLY A 280 13.81 17.86 -6.50
CA GLY A 280 14.47 18.27 -5.25
C GLY A 280 14.31 17.24 -4.13
N SER A 281 13.08 16.76 -3.90
CA SER A 281 12.76 15.74 -2.91
C SER A 281 13.42 14.39 -3.20
N VAL A 282 13.44 13.96 -4.48
CA VAL A 282 14.01 12.67 -4.90
C VAL A 282 15.45 12.51 -4.44
N SER A 283 16.27 13.55 -4.61
CA SER A 283 17.69 13.53 -4.20
C SER A 283 17.86 13.33 -2.68
N ILE A 284 17.00 13.98 -1.89
CA ILE A 284 16.99 13.88 -0.43
C ILE A 284 16.54 12.47 -0.02
N TYR A 285 15.47 11.96 -0.62
CA TYR A 285 14.94 10.63 -0.31
C TYR A 285 15.87 9.50 -0.72
N ASN A 286 16.70 9.65 -1.75
CA ASN A 286 17.77 8.69 -2.03
C ASN A 286 18.75 8.59 -0.85
N THR A 287 19.18 9.73 -0.31
CA THR A 287 20.08 9.76 0.86
C THR A 287 19.41 9.18 2.10
N LEU A 288 18.12 9.46 2.32
CA LEU A 288 17.36 8.91 3.44
C LEU A 288 17.11 7.41 3.28
N PHE A 289 16.86 6.94 2.06
CA PHE A 289 16.70 5.51 1.77
C PHE A 289 17.99 4.74 2.10
N ASP A 290 19.17 5.27 1.78
CA ASP A 290 20.44 4.65 2.18
C ASP A 290 20.61 4.55 3.71
N ARG A 291 20.06 5.52 4.45
CA ARG A 291 20.01 5.46 5.93
C ARG A 291 18.99 4.43 6.40
N TYR A 292 17.81 4.39 5.80
CA TYR A 292 16.78 3.38 6.07
C TYR A 292 17.31 1.97 5.83
N SER A 293 17.99 1.71 4.70
CA SER A 293 18.56 0.39 4.39
C SER A 293 19.66 -0.03 5.37
N ARG A 294 20.43 0.91 5.90
CA ARG A 294 21.40 0.62 6.97
C ARG A 294 20.71 0.26 8.29
N LEU A 295 19.68 1.01 8.66
CA LEU A 295 18.87 0.71 9.85
C LEU A 295 18.18 -0.65 9.72
N ALA A 296 17.63 -0.95 8.55
CA ALA A 296 16.99 -2.22 8.23
C ALA A 296 17.95 -3.40 8.43
N ARG A 297 19.19 -3.31 7.88
CA ARG A 297 20.22 -4.34 8.09
C ARG A 297 20.60 -4.51 9.56
N PHE A 298 20.80 -3.41 10.28
CA PHE A 298 21.13 -3.45 11.71
C PHE A 298 20.03 -4.18 12.50
N VAL A 299 18.76 -3.82 12.31
CA VAL A 299 17.63 -4.46 13.01
C VAL A 299 17.52 -5.94 12.65
N GLU A 300 17.75 -6.30 11.38
CA GLU A 300 17.73 -7.69 10.95
C GLU A 300 18.87 -8.52 11.58
N GLU A 301 20.07 -7.97 11.70
CA GLU A 301 21.21 -8.60 12.39
C GLU A 301 20.92 -8.79 13.89
N GLU A 302 20.45 -7.75 14.58
CA GLU A 302 20.10 -7.81 16.01
C GLU A 302 18.99 -8.82 16.31
N THR A 303 18.00 -8.92 15.42
CA THR A 303 16.89 -9.88 15.58
C THR A 303 17.38 -11.33 15.48
N ARG A 304 18.30 -11.63 14.54
CA ARG A 304 18.88 -12.99 14.41
C ARG A 304 19.69 -13.40 15.64
N ILE A 305 20.47 -12.48 16.20
CA ILE A 305 21.24 -12.74 17.44
C ILE A 305 20.31 -13.12 18.59
N GLN A 306 19.15 -12.48 18.70
CA GLN A 306 18.16 -12.80 19.74
C GLN A 306 17.53 -14.18 19.55
N GLU A 307 17.32 -14.63 18.31
CA GLU A 307 16.81 -15.99 18.02
C GLU A 307 17.85 -17.08 18.33
N ASP A 308 19.14 -16.77 18.15
CA ASP A 308 20.26 -17.69 18.39
C ASP A 308 20.73 -17.73 19.87
N THR A 309 20.23 -16.84 20.73
CA THR A 309 20.57 -16.80 22.16
C THR A 309 19.57 -17.66 22.96
N PRO A 310 20.03 -18.69 23.70
CA PRO A 310 19.17 -19.67 24.36
C PRO A 310 18.35 -19.13 25.54
#